data_AF-A0A2E5U4Y1-F1
#
_entry.id   AF-A0A2E5U4Y1-F1
#
_cell.length_a   1.000
_cell.length_b   1.000
_cell.length_c   1.000
_cell.angle_alpha   90.00
_cell.angle_beta   90.00
_cell.angle_gamma   90.00
#
_symmetry.space_group_name_H-M   'P 1'
#
loop_
_entity.id
_entity.type
_entity.pdbx_description
1 polymer ?
#
loop_
_entity_poly.entity_id
_entity_poly.type
_entity_poly.pdbx_seq_one_letter_code
_entity_poly.pdbx_strand_id
1 'polypeptide(L)' 'MSLRAFHIVFVSVSCLLMLFMLYWSFMNWNYYKDMAYLSYSGISFLGLISLFVYAKKFIKKYRTI' A
#
# COMPACT_ATOMS: atom_id res chain seq x y z
N MET A 1 15.36 -15.11 -11.30
CA MET A 1 15.27 -14.34 -10.03
C MET A 1 14.72 -15.24 -8.95
N SER A 2 15.21 -15.15 -7.71
CA SER A 2 14.60 -15.94 -6.62
C SER A 2 13.16 -15.47 -6.38
N LEU A 3 12.24 -16.41 -6.12
CA LEU A 3 10.83 -16.12 -5.85
C LEU A 3 10.64 -15.05 -4.74
N ARG A 4 11.61 -14.96 -3.83
CA ARG A 4 11.68 -14.02 -2.71
C ARG A 4 11.90 -12.58 -3.17
N ALA A 5 12.87 -12.36 -4.06
CA ALA A 5 13.19 -11.03 -4.56
C ALA A 5 12.02 -10.45 -5.36
N PHE A 6 11.36 -11.28 -6.18
CA PHE A 6 10.17 -10.87 -6.92
C PHE A 6 9.02 -10.45 -5.99
N HIS A 7 8.76 -11.22 -4.93
CA HIS A 7 7.72 -10.86 -3.95
C HIS A 7 8.00 -9.54 -3.24
N ILE A 8 9.25 -9.28 -2.84
CA ILE A 8 9.62 -8.02 -2.19
C ILE A 8 9.37 -6.84 -3.14
N VAL A 9 9.82 -6.96 -4.40
CA VAL A 9 9.59 -5.92 -5.41
C VAL A 9 8.09 -5.70 -5.64
N PHE A 10 7.30 -6.78 -5.74
CA PHE A 10 5.85 -6.68 -5.91
C PHE A 10 5.17 -5.93 -4.75
N VAL A 11 5.54 -6.26 -3.50
CA VAL A 11 5.00 -5.58 -2.31
C VAL A 11 5.44 -4.12 -2.26
N SER A 12 6.70 -3.83 -2.63
CA SER A 12 7.19 -2.45 -2.72
C SER A 12 6.41 -1.64 -3.75
N VAL A 13 6.21 -2.15 -4.97
CA VAL A 13 5.42 -1.49 -6.01
C VAL A 13 3.97 -1.28 -5.56
N SER A 14 3.39 -2.26 -4.87
CA SER A 14 2.03 -2.16 -4.31
C SER A 14 1.93 -1.06 -3.24
N CYS A 15 2.95 -0.89 -2.39
CA CYS A 15 3.02 0.22 -1.44
C CYS A 15 3.10 1.58 -2.14
N LEU A 16 3.93 1.70 -3.19
CA LEU A 16 3.99 2.93 -3.98
C LEU A 16 2.64 3.25 -4.63
N LEU A 17 1.94 2.24 -5.15
CA LEU A 17 0.61 2.39 -5.72
C LEU A 17 -0.41 2.89 -4.68
N MET A 18 -0.38 2.34 -3.46
CA MET A 18 -1.27 2.79 -2.38
C MET A 18 -0.98 4.23 -1.93
N LEU A 19 0.31 4.64 -1.90
CA LEU A 19 0.67 6.04 -1.64
C LEU A 19 0.17 6.97 -2.74
N PHE A 20 0.32 6.57 -4.00
CA PHE A 20 -0.20 7.32 -5.14
C PHE A 20 -1.72 7.48 -5.06
N MET A 21 -2.45 6.39 -4.78
CA MET A 21 -3.90 6.43 -4.62
C MET A 21 -4.33 7.29 -3.44
N LEU A 22 -3.64 7.21 -2.31
CA LEU A 22 -3.88 8.08 -1.15
C LEU A 22 -3.76 9.55 -1.53
N TYR A 23 -2.66 9.93 -2.17
CA TYR A 23 -2.41 11.31 -2.58
C TYR A 23 -3.43 11.79 -3.61
N TRP A 24 -3.68 10.99 -4.66
CA TRP A 24 -4.64 11.31 -5.71
C TRP A 24 -6.05 11.46 -5.15
N SER A 25 -6.47 10.55 -4.28
CA SER A 25 -7.77 10.60 -3.63
C SER A 25 -7.93 11.81 -2.72
N PHE A 26 -6.88 12.14 -1.96
CA PHE A 26 -6.89 13.32 -1.09
C PHE A 26 -6.96 14.63 -1.89
N MET A 27 -6.24 14.72 -3.00
CA MET A 27 -6.32 15.87 -3.91
C MET A 27 -7.71 16.00 -4.52
N ASN A 28 -8.30 14.91 -5.02
CA ASN A 28 -9.65 14.94 -5.59
C ASN A 28 -10.73 15.23 -4.55
N TRP A 29 -10.56 14.79 -3.31
CA TRP A 29 -11.45 15.20 -2.22
C TRP A 29 -11.43 16.73 -2.04
N ASN A 30 -10.27 17.36 -2.17
CA ASN A 30 -10.16 18.82 -2.05
C ASN A 30 -10.84 19.57 -3.21
N TYR A 31 -10.82 19.01 -4.43
CA TYR A 31 -11.46 19.59 -5.61
C TYR A 31 -12.98 19.36 -5.65
N TYR A 32 -13.44 18.14 -5.42
CA TYR A 32 -14.83 17.74 -5.60
C TYR A 32 -15.66 17.75 -4.31
N LYS A 33 -15.01 17.78 -3.14
CA LYS A 33 -15.63 17.70 -1.80
C LYS A 33 -16.56 16.49 -1.61
N ASP A 34 -16.40 15.45 -2.42
CA ASP A 34 -17.21 14.24 -2.37
C ASP A 34 -16.65 13.24 -1.35
N MET A 35 -17.54 12.71 -0.50
CA MET A 35 -17.24 11.72 0.55
C MET A 35 -16.73 10.39 -0.01
N ALA A 36 -16.99 10.09 -1.29
CA ALA A 36 -16.41 8.93 -1.95
C ALA A 36 -14.87 8.99 -1.96
N TYR A 37 -14.27 10.15 -2.26
CA TYR A 37 -12.82 10.33 -2.24
C TYR A 37 -12.21 10.29 -0.83
N LEU A 38 -12.98 10.64 0.19
CA LEU A 38 -12.52 10.45 1.58
C LEU A 38 -12.42 8.95 1.91
N SER A 39 -13.39 8.17 1.45
CA SER A 39 -13.46 6.72 1.64
C SER A 39 -12.33 6.00 0.89
N TYR A 40 -12.05 6.37 -0.36
CA TYR A 40 -10.93 5.84 -1.13
C TYR A 40 -9.56 6.16 -0.50
N SER A 41 -9.40 7.35 0.07
CA SER A 41 -8.20 7.71 0.83
C SER A 41 -8.06 6.82 2.08
N GLY A 42 -9.13 6.65 2.85
CA GLY A 42 -9.14 5.76 4.03
C GLY A 42 -8.78 4.32 3.69
N ILE A 43 -9.36 3.76 2.63
CA ILE A 43 -9.06 2.39 2.16
C ILE A 43 -7.60 2.28 1.71
N SER A 44 -7.09 3.27 0.98
CA SER A 44 -5.69 3.28 0.51
C SER A 44 -4.72 3.32 1.70
N PHE A 45 -5.04 4.09 2.74
CA PHE A 45 -4.25 4.16 3.97
C PHE A 45 -4.24 2.81 4.72
N LEU A 46 -5.40 2.19 4.90
CA LEU A 46 -5.51 0.88 5.55
C LEU A 46 -4.82 -0.22 4.72
N GLY A 47 -4.91 -0.15 3.40
CA GLY A 47 -4.21 -1.03 2.47
C GLY A 47 -2.70 -0.92 2.61
N LEU A 48 -2.18 0.30 2.73
CA LEU A 48 -0.76 0.55 2.95
C LEU A 48 -0.26 -0.03 4.28
N ILE A 49 -0.98 0.19 5.38
CA ILE A 49 -0.64 -0.40 6.68
C ILE A 49 -0.62 -1.92 6.59
N SER A 50 -1.64 -2.50 5.96
CA SER A 50 -1.76 -3.96 5.80
C SER A 50 -0.60 -4.54 4.99
N LEU A 51 -0.23 -3.90 3.89
CA LEU A 51 0.94 -4.27 3.08
C LEU A 51 2.24 -4.16 3.88
N PHE A 52 2.38 -3.13 4.71
CA PHE A 52 3.57 -2.94 5.55
C PHE A 52 3.69 -4.04 6.61
N VAL A 53 2.58 -4.39 7.27
CA VAL A 53 2.52 -5.51 8.23
C VAL A 53 2.81 -6.84 7.54
N TYR A 54 2.25 -7.06 6.35
CA TYR A 54 2.53 -8.24 5.54
C TYR A 54 4.01 -8.35 5.17
N ALA A 55 4.61 -7.27 4.66
CA ALA A 55 6.03 -7.20 4.32
C ALA A 55 6.92 -7.55 5.52
N LYS A 56 6.60 -6.99 6.69
CA LYS A 56 7.33 -7.27 7.94
C LYS A 56 7.22 -8.74 8.36
N LYS A 57 6.03 -9.34 8.26
CA LYS A 57 5.82 -10.77 8.55
C LYS A 57 6.56 -11.67 7.54
N PHE A 58 6.52 -11.32 6.26
CA PHE A 58 7.24 -12.04 5.20
C PHE A 58 8.74 -12.03 5.49
N ILE A 59 9.36 -10.86 5.64
CA ILE A 59 10.80 -10.74 5.94
C ILE A 59 11.18 -11.51 7.20
N LYS A 60 10.39 -11.41 8.28
CA LYS A 60 10.64 -12.15 9.52
C LYS A 60 10.64 -13.67 9.29
N LYS A 61 9.67 -14.20 8.53
CA LYS A 61 9.57 -15.64 8.24
C LYS A 61 10.76 -16.17 7.45
N TYR A 62 11.26 -15.41 6.48
CA TYR A 62 12.41 -15.83 5.65
C TYR A 62 13.77 -15.56 6.29
N ARG A 63 13.86 -14.74 7.35
CA ARG A 63 15.10 -14.54 8.12
C ARG A 63 15.33 -15.63 9.17
N THR A 64 14.27 -16.34 9.57
CA THR A 64 14.33 -17.42 10.58
C THR A 64 14.54 -18.81 9.98
N ILE A 65 14.58 -18.93 8.64
CA ILE A 65 14.96 -20.13 7.88
C ILE A 65 16.38 -19.91 7.36
#